data_AF-A0A835PEM0-F1
#
_entry.id   AF-A0A835PEM0-F1
#
_cell.length_a   1.000
_cell.length_b   1.000
_cell.length_c   1.000
_cell.angle_alpha   90.00
_cell.angle_beta   90.00
_cell.angle_gamma   90.00
#
_symmetry.space_group_name_H-M   'P 1'
#
loop_
_entity.id
_entity.type
_entity.pdbx_description
1 polymer ?
#
loop_
_entity_poly.entity_id
_entity_poly.type
_entity_poly.pdbx_seq_one_letter_code
_entity_poly.pdbx_strand_id
1 'polypeptide(L)'
;MAICNVFYNYCSNNNIELKEGNFILSYDTNIPRQAGLSGSSAIVCAALNCLLDFYKVRHLVKVEIRPSLILSAENELGIVAGLQDRVAQVYGGLVHMDFSKENMDRLGHGIYTPMDINLLPPLYLIYAENPSDSGKVHSTVRKRWLDGDEFIISSMEEVASIAHVGREALIEKNYAELFKLMNRNFDLRRKMFGDDVLGALNIKMVEVARGVGAAAKFTGSGGAVVAFCPEGPEQVKLLQEACHESGFIVQPLLVVPSVLKEEDLISISSDS
;
A
#
# COMPACT_ATOMS: atom_id res chain seq x y z
N MET A 1 3.18 -2.74 -23.44
CA MET A 1 3.43 -2.30 -22.05
C MET A 1 3.04 -0.85 -21.94
N ALA A 2 1.90 -0.53 -21.33
CA ALA A 2 1.44 0.84 -21.14
C ALA A 2 2.52 1.75 -20.51
N ILE A 3 3.31 1.21 -19.58
CA ILE A 3 4.41 1.96 -18.94
C ILE A 3 5.48 2.47 -19.91
N CYS A 4 5.78 1.76 -21.00
CA CYS A 4 6.73 2.25 -22.01
C CYS A 4 6.17 3.48 -22.73
N ASN A 5 4.88 3.47 -23.06
CA ASN A 5 4.19 4.60 -23.69
C ASN A 5 4.12 5.80 -22.73
N VAL A 6 3.68 5.57 -21.50
CA VAL A 6 3.64 6.61 -20.45
C VAL A 6 5.01 7.22 -20.21
N PHE A 7 6.05 6.39 -20.07
CA PHE A 7 7.42 6.86 -19.88
C PHE A 7 7.91 7.69 -21.07
N TYR A 8 7.72 7.21 -22.29
CA TYR A 8 8.09 7.94 -23.51
C TYR A 8 7.39 9.30 -23.59
N ASN A 9 6.08 9.32 -23.36
CA ASN A 9 5.29 10.57 -23.38
C ASN A 9 5.73 11.53 -22.28
N TYR A 10 6.02 11.03 -21.07
CA TYR A 10 6.56 11.86 -20.00
C TYR A 10 7.89 12.50 -20.40
N CYS A 11 8.84 11.71 -20.92
CA CYS A 11 10.13 12.23 -21.35
C CYS A 11 9.99 13.26 -22.48
N SER A 12 9.16 12.97 -23.49
CA SER A 12 8.89 13.90 -24.60
C SER A 12 8.29 15.22 -24.10
N ASN A 13 7.30 15.17 -23.20
CA ASN A 13 6.63 16.37 -22.68
C ASN A 13 7.53 17.21 -21.77
N ASN A 14 8.56 16.61 -21.17
CA ASN A 14 9.50 17.28 -20.28
C ASN A 14 10.86 17.58 -20.95
N ASN A 15 10.96 17.44 -22.28
CA ASN A 15 12.20 17.64 -23.06
C ASN A 15 13.38 16.80 -22.54
N ILE A 16 13.12 15.59 -22.05
CA ILE A 16 14.13 14.62 -21.64
C ILE A 16 14.51 13.80 -22.87
N GLU A 17 15.72 14.02 -23.38
CA GLU A 17 16.23 13.29 -24.54
C GLU A 17 16.53 11.82 -24.17
N LEU A 18 15.95 10.89 -24.92
CA LEU A 18 16.21 9.45 -24.77
C LEU A 18 17.19 9.01 -25.84
N LYS A 19 18.31 8.41 -25.43
CA LYS A 19 19.27 7.81 -26.37
C LYS A 19 18.59 6.77 -27.26
N GLU A 20 19.01 6.65 -28.51
CA GLU A 20 18.56 5.56 -29.37
C GLU A 20 19.05 4.20 -28.84
N GLY A 21 18.20 3.18 -28.96
CA GLY A 21 18.56 1.82 -28.55
C GLY A 21 17.35 0.90 -28.45
N ASN A 22 17.55 -0.35 -28.88
CA ASN A 22 16.58 -1.43 -28.69
C ASN A 22 16.83 -2.11 -27.34
N PHE A 23 15.77 -2.68 -26.77
CA PHE A 23 15.85 -3.49 -25.56
C PHE A 23 14.82 -4.62 -25.59
N ILE A 24 15.07 -5.64 -24.75
CA ILE A 24 14.10 -6.70 -24.43
C ILE A 24 13.77 -6.53 -22.95
N LEU A 25 12.47 -6.54 -22.62
CA LEU A 25 12.00 -6.46 -21.25
C LEU A 25 11.26 -7.74 -20.91
N SER A 26 11.68 -8.38 -19.81
CA SER A 26 11.11 -9.62 -19.27
C SER A 26 10.99 -9.47 -17.75
N TYR A 27 10.11 -10.24 -17.12
CA TYR A 27 9.92 -10.23 -15.68
C TYR A 27 9.65 -11.63 -15.16
N ASP A 28 10.02 -11.86 -13.91
CA ASP A 28 9.61 -12.98 -13.08
C ASP A 28 9.17 -12.43 -11.72
N THR A 29 8.26 -13.10 -11.03
CA THR A 29 7.73 -12.62 -9.75
C THR A 29 7.41 -13.75 -8.79
N ASN A 30 7.79 -13.54 -7.53
CA ASN A 30 7.41 -14.39 -6.40
C ASN A 30 6.15 -13.87 -5.66
N ILE A 31 5.56 -12.77 -6.12
CA ILE A 31 4.35 -12.20 -5.50
C ILE A 31 3.16 -13.10 -5.85
N PRO A 32 2.49 -13.73 -4.87
CA PRO A 32 1.37 -14.61 -5.15
C PRO A 32 0.22 -13.85 -5.83
N ARG A 33 -0.45 -14.52 -6.77
CA ARG A 33 -1.64 -13.94 -7.40
C ARG A 33 -2.74 -13.77 -6.36
N GLN A 34 -3.46 -12.65 -6.44
CA GLN A 34 -4.66 -12.37 -5.63
C GLN A 34 -4.47 -12.34 -4.09
N ALA A 35 -3.24 -12.16 -3.60
CA ALA A 35 -2.95 -12.06 -2.16
C ALA A 35 -3.16 -10.65 -1.56
N GLY A 36 -3.63 -9.66 -2.34
CA GLY A 36 -3.75 -8.28 -1.87
C GLY A 36 -2.40 -7.58 -1.64
N LEU A 37 -1.32 -8.08 -2.26
CA LEU A 37 0.06 -7.58 -2.10
C LEU A 37 0.55 -6.73 -3.29
N SER A 38 -0.39 -6.17 -4.07
CA SER A 38 -0.11 -5.18 -5.11
C SER A 38 0.88 -5.62 -6.20
N GLY A 39 0.83 -6.91 -6.58
CA GLY A 39 1.78 -7.50 -7.54
C GLY A 39 1.77 -6.89 -8.94
N SER A 40 0.62 -6.42 -9.43
CA SER A 40 0.55 -5.81 -10.78
C SER A 40 1.36 -4.51 -10.85
N SER A 41 1.15 -3.61 -9.90
CA SER A 41 1.87 -2.34 -9.87
C SER A 41 3.35 -2.52 -9.54
N ALA A 42 3.71 -3.58 -8.81
CA ALA A 42 5.11 -3.91 -8.55
C ALA A 42 5.87 -4.23 -9.85
N ILE A 43 5.24 -4.98 -10.77
CA ILE A 43 5.82 -5.27 -12.10
C ILE A 43 5.96 -3.98 -12.91
N VAL A 44 4.96 -3.10 -12.87
CA VAL A 44 5.00 -1.79 -13.56
C VAL A 44 6.10 -0.89 -12.98
N CYS A 45 6.25 -0.87 -11.65
CA CYS A 45 7.31 -0.15 -10.96
C CYS A 45 8.70 -0.67 -11.33
N ALA A 46 8.88 -2.00 -11.38
CA ALA A 46 10.13 -2.63 -11.81
C ALA A 46 10.47 -2.25 -13.26
N ALA A 47 9.48 -2.29 -14.16
CA ALA A 47 9.66 -1.86 -15.54
C ALA A 47 10.05 -0.38 -15.66
N LEU A 48 9.42 0.51 -14.89
CA LEU A 48 9.81 1.93 -14.85
C LEU A 48 11.26 2.08 -14.39
N ASN A 49 11.67 1.37 -13.33
CA ASN A 49 13.05 1.40 -12.85
C ASN A 49 14.04 0.94 -13.93
N CYS A 50 13.73 -0.14 -14.65
CA CYS A 50 14.56 -0.59 -15.77
C CYS A 50 14.68 0.49 -16.87
N LEU A 51 13.61 1.20 -17.20
CA LEU A 51 13.63 2.26 -18.21
C LEU A 51 14.48 3.46 -17.75
N LEU A 52 14.29 3.91 -16.51
CA LEU A 52 15.07 5.00 -15.92
C LEU A 52 16.58 4.72 -15.96
N ASP A 53 16.97 3.49 -15.61
CA ASP A 53 18.38 3.08 -15.57
C ASP A 53 18.93 2.78 -16.97
N PHE A 54 18.15 2.13 -17.85
CA PHE A 54 18.54 1.84 -19.23
C PHE A 54 18.84 3.13 -20.01
N TYR A 55 17.96 4.13 -19.90
CA TYR A 55 18.13 5.43 -20.55
C TYR A 55 19.01 6.41 -19.77
N LYS A 56 19.41 6.08 -18.53
CA LYS A 56 20.24 6.91 -17.64
C LYS A 56 19.59 8.25 -17.29
N VAL A 57 18.28 8.28 -17.14
CA VAL A 57 17.49 9.51 -16.87
C VAL A 57 16.86 9.55 -15.49
N ARG A 58 17.23 8.64 -14.58
CA ARG A 58 16.67 8.56 -13.21
C ARG A 58 16.68 9.90 -12.47
N HIS A 59 17.81 10.61 -12.52
CA HIS A 59 18.00 11.93 -11.90
C HIS A 59 17.14 13.05 -12.51
N LEU A 60 16.58 12.84 -13.71
CA LEU A 60 15.69 13.80 -14.37
C LEU A 60 14.21 13.54 -14.05
N VAL A 61 13.89 12.38 -13.45
CA VAL A 61 12.53 12.01 -13.06
C VAL A 61 12.45 12.01 -11.54
N LYS A 62 11.95 13.12 -11.00
CA LYS A 62 11.73 13.31 -9.56
C LYS A 62 11.01 12.11 -8.94
N VAL A 63 11.48 11.67 -7.77
CA VAL A 63 10.99 10.44 -7.12
C VAL A 63 9.50 10.50 -6.79
N GLU A 64 9.00 11.67 -6.44
CA GLU A 64 7.60 11.97 -6.12
C GLU A 64 6.67 11.81 -7.33
N ILE A 65 7.21 11.90 -8.55
CA ILE A 65 6.43 11.79 -9.79
C ILE A 65 6.29 10.32 -10.24
N ARG A 66 7.25 9.48 -9.88
CA ARG A 66 7.30 8.07 -10.32
C ARG A 66 6.04 7.28 -9.95
N PRO A 67 5.42 7.43 -8.76
CA PRO A 67 4.15 6.78 -8.43
C PRO A 67 3.02 7.10 -9.42
N SER A 68 2.92 8.36 -9.86
CA SER A 68 1.91 8.81 -10.81
C SER A 68 2.13 8.25 -12.22
N LEU A 69 3.38 8.04 -12.64
CA LEU A 69 3.69 7.38 -13.92
C LEU A 69 3.23 5.92 -13.90
N ILE A 70 3.49 5.22 -12.79
CA ILE A 70 3.08 3.82 -12.61
C ILE A 70 1.54 3.73 -12.64
N LEU A 71 0.84 4.59 -11.90
CA LEU A 71 -0.62 4.64 -11.89
C LEU A 71 -1.20 4.97 -13.29
N SER A 72 -0.57 5.90 -14.01
CA SER A 72 -1.00 6.28 -15.37
C SER A 72 -0.94 5.10 -16.34
N ALA A 73 0.06 4.23 -16.22
CA ALA A 73 0.16 3.03 -17.04
C ALA A 73 -0.97 2.03 -16.78
N GLU A 74 -1.47 1.94 -15.54
CA GLU A 74 -2.62 1.09 -15.21
C GLU A 74 -3.94 1.72 -15.68
N ASN A 75 -4.05 3.05 -15.63
CA ASN A 75 -5.20 3.78 -16.17
C ASN A 75 -5.34 3.58 -17.68
N GLU A 76 -4.24 3.56 -18.45
CA GLU A 76 -4.26 3.23 -19.89
C GLU A 76 -4.85 1.82 -20.16
N LEU A 77 -4.75 0.91 -19.19
CA LEU A 77 -5.31 -0.44 -19.26
C LEU A 77 -6.74 -0.51 -18.71
N GLY A 78 -7.34 0.62 -18.31
CA GLY A 78 -8.67 0.69 -17.71
C GLY A 78 -8.75 0.16 -16.28
N ILE A 79 -7.62 0.02 -15.59
CA ILE A 79 -7.56 -0.49 -14.22
C ILE A 79 -7.81 0.67 -13.24
N VAL A 80 -8.83 0.54 -12.40
CA VAL A 80 -9.11 1.51 -11.33
C VAL A 80 -8.22 1.20 -10.11
N ALA A 81 -7.29 2.09 -9.80
CA ALA A 81 -6.36 1.94 -8.68
C ALA A 81 -6.08 3.26 -7.96
N GLY A 82 -5.46 3.18 -6.77
CA GLY A 82 -4.97 4.33 -6.00
C GLY A 82 -3.45 4.43 -5.98
N LEU A 83 -2.93 5.56 -5.51
CA LEU A 83 -1.48 5.86 -5.50
C LEU A 83 -0.68 5.07 -4.46
N GLN A 84 -1.27 4.70 -3.32
CA GLN A 84 -0.56 4.19 -2.15
C GLN A 84 0.42 3.03 -2.44
N ASP A 85 0.00 2.05 -3.26
CA ASP A 85 0.84 0.90 -3.57
C ASP A 85 2.08 1.32 -4.35
N ARG A 86 1.91 2.27 -5.28
CA ARG A 86 2.97 2.77 -6.16
C ARG A 86 3.97 3.59 -5.35
N VAL A 87 3.51 4.39 -4.39
CA VAL A 87 4.38 5.11 -3.47
C VAL A 87 5.21 4.12 -2.65
N ALA A 88 4.56 3.14 -2.01
CA ALA A 88 5.27 2.13 -1.22
C ALA A 88 6.31 1.34 -2.04
N GLN A 89 6.00 1.04 -3.31
CA GLN A 89 6.91 0.32 -4.21
C GLN A 89 8.08 1.17 -4.70
N VAL A 90 7.87 2.47 -4.94
CA VAL A 90 8.93 3.39 -5.36
C VAL A 90 9.89 3.71 -4.21
N TYR A 91 9.35 3.92 -3.02
CA TYR A 91 10.12 4.37 -1.86
C TYR A 91 10.74 3.20 -1.08
N GLY A 92 10.05 2.07 -0.97
CA GLY A 92 10.40 1.00 -0.02
C GLY A 92 10.27 1.48 1.43
N GLY A 93 10.74 0.66 2.38
CA GLY A 93 10.74 1.05 3.80
C GLY A 93 9.36 1.31 4.39
N LEU A 94 9.31 2.24 5.34
CA LEU A 94 8.09 2.77 5.94
C LEU A 94 7.88 4.19 5.41
N VAL A 95 6.66 4.49 4.93
CA VAL A 95 6.34 5.79 4.34
C VAL A 95 5.01 6.30 4.88
N HIS A 96 5.01 7.52 5.40
CA HIS A 96 3.79 8.26 5.66
C HIS A 96 3.40 9.04 4.40
N MET A 97 2.13 8.95 3.98
CA MET A 97 1.65 9.50 2.72
C MET A 97 0.49 10.46 2.99
N ASP A 98 0.63 11.71 2.53
CA ASP A 98 -0.46 12.68 2.51
C ASP A 98 -0.92 12.93 1.08
N PHE A 99 -2.18 12.54 0.81
CA PHE A 99 -2.88 12.73 -0.46
C PHE A 99 -3.95 13.82 -0.36
N SER A 100 -3.82 14.76 0.59
CA SER A 100 -4.75 15.87 0.74
C SER A 100 -4.95 16.62 -0.58
N LYS A 101 -6.19 17.01 -0.84
CA LYS A 101 -6.57 17.67 -2.10
C LYS A 101 -5.72 18.91 -2.37
N GLU A 102 -5.45 19.70 -1.33
CA GLU A 102 -4.60 20.88 -1.42
C GLU A 102 -3.19 20.55 -1.97
N ASN A 103 -2.52 19.54 -1.40
CA ASN A 103 -1.19 19.15 -1.85
C ASN A 103 -1.22 18.53 -3.25
N MET A 104 -2.21 17.68 -3.53
CA MET A 104 -2.39 17.07 -4.85
C MET A 104 -2.62 18.12 -5.94
N ASP A 105 -3.48 19.12 -5.70
CA ASP A 105 -3.80 20.19 -6.66
C ASP A 105 -2.60 21.14 -6.87
N ARG A 106 -1.84 21.42 -5.80
CA ARG A 106 -0.68 22.34 -5.85
C ARG A 106 0.57 21.71 -6.45
N LEU A 107 0.88 20.47 -6.11
CA LEU A 107 2.13 19.79 -6.46
C LEU A 107 1.98 18.82 -7.63
N GLY A 108 0.76 18.35 -7.92
CA GLY A 108 0.51 17.25 -8.86
C GLY A 108 0.86 15.86 -8.30
N HIS A 109 1.27 15.78 -7.03
CA HIS A 109 1.57 14.57 -6.29
C HIS A 109 1.31 14.76 -4.80
N GLY A 110 1.35 13.67 -4.03
CA GLY A 110 1.21 13.72 -2.57
C GLY A 110 2.52 14.05 -1.88
N ILE A 111 2.47 14.29 -0.57
CA ILE A 111 3.68 14.38 0.27
C ILE A 111 4.00 12.98 0.77
N TYR A 112 5.21 12.51 0.47
CA TYR A 112 5.67 11.18 0.84
C TYR A 112 6.86 11.32 1.79
N THR A 113 6.68 10.96 3.05
CA THR A 113 7.70 11.11 4.09
C THR A 113 8.24 9.73 4.46
N PRO A 114 9.47 9.37 4.04
CA PRO A 114 10.15 8.19 4.54
C PRO A 114 10.30 8.24 6.06
N MET A 115 10.17 7.09 6.70
CA MET A 115 10.31 6.92 8.15
C MET A 115 11.25 5.77 8.45
N ASP A 116 11.81 5.76 9.66
CA ASP A 116 12.63 4.65 10.13
C ASP A 116 11.76 3.41 10.36
N ILE A 117 12.15 2.30 9.72
CA ILE A 117 11.46 1.00 9.84
C ILE A 117 11.53 0.46 11.28
N ASN A 118 12.52 0.88 12.07
CA ASN A 118 12.66 0.47 13.48
C ASN A 118 11.60 1.09 14.41
N LEU A 119 10.74 1.98 13.90
CA LEU A 119 9.56 2.47 14.60
C LEU A 119 8.43 1.43 14.63
N LEU A 120 8.46 0.43 13.75
CA LEU A 120 7.43 -0.60 13.70
C LEU A 120 7.63 -1.63 14.82
N PRO A 121 6.55 -2.04 15.51
CA PRO A 121 6.63 -3.23 16.35
C PRO A 121 6.72 -4.49 15.48
N PRO A 122 7.01 -5.67 16.05
CA PRO A 122 6.87 -6.94 15.33
C PRO A 122 5.44 -7.11 14.79
N LEU A 123 5.32 -7.29 13.48
CA LEU A 123 4.06 -7.51 12.78
C LEU A 123 4.03 -8.91 12.16
N TYR A 124 2.82 -9.44 11.97
CA TYR A 124 2.61 -10.78 11.41
C TYR A 124 1.62 -10.70 10.25
N LEU A 125 1.95 -11.33 9.14
CA LEU A 125 1.07 -11.49 7.99
C LEU A 125 0.26 -12.78 8.15
N ILE A 126 -1.05 -12.69 7.93
CA ILE A 126 -1.99 -13.80 7.96
C ILE A 126 -2.69 -13.88 6.60
N TYR A 127 -2.70 -15.06 5.98
CA TYR A 127 -3.34 -15.28 4.68
C TYR A 127 -3.79 -16.73 4.50
N ALA A 128 -4.64 -16.98 3.50
CA ALA A 128 -5.05 -18.32 3.08
C ALA A 128 -4.37 -18.72 1.76
N GLU A 129 -3.99 -20.00 1.59
CA GLU A 129 -3.34 -20.48 0.35
C GLU A 129 -4.25 -20.37 -0.87
N ASN A 130 -5.55 -20.60 -0.68
CA ASN A 130 -6.57 -20.54 -1.73
C ASN A 130 -7.60 -19.46 -1.37
N PRO A 131 -7.32 -18.16 -1.63
CA PRO A 131 -8.31 -17.12 -1.41
C PRO A 131 -9.52 -17.41 -2.32
N SER A 132 -10.68 -17.63 -1.71
CA SER A 132 -11.93 -17.80 -2.48
C SER A 132 -12.27 -16.52 -3.23
N ASP A 133 -12.75 -16.65 -4.46
CA ASP A 133 -13.07 -15.61 -5.46
C ASP A 133 -14.27 -14.71 -5.06
N SER A 134 -14.44 -14.37 -3.78
CA SER A 134 -15.58 -13.61 -3.29
C SER A 134 -15.49 -12.10 -3.57
N GLY A 135 -14.45 -11.64 -4.26
CA GLY A 135 -14.21 -10.22 -4.56
C GLY A 135 -15.03 -9.65 -5.72
N LYS A 136 -15.93 -10.44 -6.34
CA LYS A 136 -16.80 -10.00 -7.45
C LYS A 136 -18.04 -9.20 -7.00
N VAL A 137 -18.07 -8.74 -5.76
CA VAL A 137 -19.12 -7.82 -5.30
C VAL A 137 -18.67 -6.39 -5.60
N HIS A 138 -19.34 -5.72 -6.54
CA HIS A 138 -19.06 -4.32 -6.87
C HIS A 138 -19.30 -3.44 -5.64
N SER A 139 -18.22 -2.93 -5.03
CA SER A 139 -18.36 -1.97 -3.94
C SER A 139 -18.93 -0.64 -4.45
N THR A 140 -19.92 -0.10 -3.76
CA THR A 140 -20.57 1.18 -4.10
C THR A 140 -19.95 2.37 -3.38
N VAL A 141 -18.92 2.15 -2.55
CA VAL A 141 -18.31 3.18 -1.69
C VAL A 141 -17.90 4.42 -2.48
N ARG A 142 -17.24 4.25 -3.63
CA ARG A 142 -16.85 5.37 -4.50
C ARG A 142 -18.06 6.14 -5.02
N LYS A 143 -19.11 5.43 -5.44
CA LYS A 143 -20.34 6.07 -5.92
C LYS A 143 -21.01 6.86 -4.80
N ARG A 144 -21.18 6.26 -3.62
CA ARG A 144 -21.76 6.92 -2.45
C ARG A 144 -20.98 8.17 -2.04
N TRP A 145 -19.65 8.12 -2.08
CA TRP A 145 -18.80 9.29 -1.87
C TRP A 145 -19.10 10.40 -2.89
N LEU A 146 -19.16 10.07 -4.19
CA LEU A 146 -19.46 11.05 -5.26
C LEU A 146 -20.88 11.62 -5.15
N ASP A 147 -21.82 10.81 -4.66
CA ASP A 147 -23.22 11.20 -4.42
C ASP A 147 -23.38 12.02 -3.12
N GLY A 148 -22.30 12.29 -2.38
CA GLY A 148 -22.31 13.14 -1.18
C GLY A 148 -22.79 12.44 0.09
N ASP A 149 -22.69 11.11 0.18
CA ASP A 149 -23.08 10.35 1.37
C ASP A 149 -22.23 10.75 2.60
N GLU A 150 -22.84 11.48 3.53
CA GLU A 150 -22.18 12.03 4.73
C GLU A 150 -21.51 10.95 5.58
N PHE A 151 -22.10 9.76 5.67
CA PHE A 151 -21.53 8.66 6.44
C PHE A 151 -20.23 8.16 5.79
N ILE A 152 -20.20 8.02 4.46
CA ILE A 152 -18.98 7.64 3.75
C ILE A 152 -17.93 8.75 3.82
N ILE A 153 -18.35 10.02 3.72
CA ILE A 153 -17.44 11.15 3.79
C ILE A 153 -16.73 11.21 5.14
N SER A 154 -17.50 11.28 6.22
CA SER A 154 -16.98 11.34 7.59
C SER A 154 -16.15 10.09 7.97
N SER A 155 -16.55 8.91 7.51
CA SER A 155 -15.77 7.68 7.75
C SER A 155 -14.40 7.71 7.08
N MET A 156 -14.30 8.27 5.87
CA MET A 156 -13.01 8.39 5.17
C MET A 156 -12.13 9.49 5.79
N GLU A 157 -12.72 10.58 6.27
CA GLU A 157 -12.00 11.59 7.06
C GLU A 157 -11.41 10.97 8.34
N GLU A 158 -12.17 10.11 9.01
CA GLU A 158 -11.68 9.37 10.17
C GLU A 158 -10.55 8.39 9.79
N VAL A 159 -10.67 7.69 8.65
CA VAL A 159 -9.58 6.83 8.14
C VAL A 159 -8.31 7.63 7.87
N ALA A 160 -8.42 8.84 7.32
CA ALA A 160 -7.27 9.73 7.11
C ALA A 160 -6.66 10.19 8.45
N SER A 161 -7.50 10.56 9.42
CA SER A 161 -7.06 10.92 10.77
C SER A 161 -6.32 9.77 11.46
N ILE A 162 -6.81 8.53 11.34
CA ILE A 162 -6.15 7.33 11.89
C ILE A 162 -4.72 7.18 11.34
N ALA A 163 -4.49 7.46 10.05
CA ALA A 163 -3.15 7.38 9.48
C ALA A 163 -2.22 8.45 10.08
N HIS A 164 -2.72 9.68 10.25
CA HIS A 164 -1.97 10.78 10.86
C HIS A 164 -1.63 10.50 12.33
N VAL A 165 -2.61 10.11 13.14
CA VAL A 165 -2.39 9.77 14.57
C VAL A 165 -1.52 8.51 14.68
N GLY A 166 -1.66 7.55 13.76
CA GLY A 166 -0.84 6.35 13.71
C GLY A 166 0.64 6.65 13.48
N ARG A 167 0.96 7.68 12.68
CA ARG A 167 2.33 8.17 12.52
C ARG A 167 2.93 8.63 13.85
N GLU A 168 2.21 9.47 14.59
CA GLU A 168 2.67 9.97 15.89
C GLU A 168 2.82 8.83 16.90
N ALA A 169 1.85 7.90 16.93
CA ALA A 169 1.94 6.72 17.78
C ALA A 169 3.18 5.84 17.51
N LEU A 170 3.61 5.74 16.25
CA LEU A 170 4.85 5.03 15.89
C LEU A 170 6.09 5.81 16.35
N ILE A 171 6.13 7.13 16.12
CA ILE A 171 7.25 8.00 16.53
C ILE A 171 7.45 7.96 18.04
N GLU A 172 6.36 8.06 18.80
CA GLU A 172 6.35 8.04 20.26
C GLU A 172 6.45 6.62 20.84
N LYS A 173 6.43 5.59 19.98
CA LYS A 173 6.34 4.17 20.37
C LYS A 173 5.15 3.85 21.28
N ASN A 174 4.06 4.60 21.14
CA ASN A 174 2.80 4.37 21.81
C ASN A 174 2.01 3.24 21.12
N TYR A 175 2.50 2.01 21.29
CA TYR A 175 1.89 0.85 20.64
C TYR A 175 0.51 0.48 21.18
N ALA A 176 0.15 0.95 22.37
CA ALA A 176 -1.22 0.82 22.88
C ALA A 176 -2.21 1.63 22.03
N GLU A 177 -1.79 2.80 21.53
CA GLU A 177 -2.60 3.59 20.61
C GLU A 177 -2.61 2.97 19.21
N LEU A 178 -1.45 2.51 18.71
CA LEU A 178 -1.37 1.78 17.45
C LEU A 178 -2.33 0.58 17.41
N PHE A 179 -2.41 -0.19 18.50
CA PHE A 179 -3.35 -1.30 18.66
C PHE A 179 -4.80 -0.86 18.40
N LYS A 180 -5.25 0.22 19.06
CA LYS A 180 -6.62 0.73 18.92
C LYS A 180 -6.87 1.24 17.50
N LEU A 181 -5.92 1.98 16.93
CA LEU A 181 -6.00 2.56 15.59
C LEU A 181 -6.08 1.48 14.51
N MET A 182 -5.27 0.42 14.61
CA MET A 182 -5.33 -0.72 13.70
C MET A 182 -6.73 -1.36 13.72
N ASN A 183 -7.27 -1.59 14.92
CA ASN A 183 -8.58 -2.20 15.04
C ASN A 183 -9.69 -1.29 14.49
N ARG A 184 -9.65 -0.01 14.86
CA ARG A 184 -10.62 0.99 14.40
C ARG A 184 -10.61 1.16 12.88
N ASN A 185 -9.43 1.12 12.24
CA ASN A 185 -9.31 1.21 10.79
C ASN A 185 -10.10 0.10 10.08
N PHE A 186 -10.00 -1.13 10.56
CA PHE A 186 -10.77 -2.24 10.00
C PHE A 186 -12.27 -2.11 10.32
N ASP A 187 -12.63 -1.66 11.52
CA ASP A 187 -14.04 -1.49 11.88
C ASP A 187 -14.74 -0.46 10.98
N LEU A 188 -14.06 0.66 10.68
CA LEU A 188 -14.55 1.65 9.71
C LEU A 188 -14.66 1.05 8.32
N ARG A 189 -13.65 0.29 7.87
CA ARG A 189 -13.68 -0.40 6.58
C ARG A 189 -14.88 -1.34 6.48
N ARG A 190 -15.13 -2.17 7.50
CA ARG A 190 -16.27 -3.08 7.57
C ARG A 190 -17.60 -2.34 7.49
N LYS A 191 -17.75 -1.22 8.22
CA LYS A 191 -18.96 -0.39 8.16
C LYS A 191 -19.18 0.26 6.79
N MET A 192 -18.12 0.74 6.13
CA MET A 192 -18.23 1.39 4.82
C MET A 192 -18.53 0.41 3.68
N PHE A 193 -17.83 -0.73 3.65
CA PHE A 193 -17.90 -1.68 2.54
C PHE A 193 -18.98 -2.75 2.73
N GLY A 194 -19.27 -3.14 3.98
CA GLY A 194 -20.20 -4.23 4.30
C GLY A 194 -19.57 -5.61 4.17
N ASP A 195 -20.15 -6.58 4.87
CA ASP A 195 -19.59 -7.93 5.02
C ASP A 195 -19.57 -8.70 3.69
N ASP A 196 -20.57 -8.50 2.84
CA ASP A 196 -20.65 -9.14 1.52
C ASP A 196 -19.47 -8.75 0.62
N VAL A 197 -19.06 -7.48 0.67
CA VAL A 197 -17.94 -6.97 -0.12
C VAL A 197 -16.61 -7.40 0.47
N LEU A 198 -16.49 -7.40 1.81
CA LEU A 198 -15.24 -7.81 2.46
C LEU A 198 -15.03 -9.32 2.40
N GLY A 199 -16.10 -10.11 2.33
CA GLY A 199 -16.07 -11.57 2.26
C GLY A 199 -15.83 -12.23 3.62
N ALA A 200 -16.61 -13.27 3.90
CA ALA A 200 -16.59 -13.97 5.18
C ALA A 200 -15.21 -14.53 5.56
N LEU A 201 -14.44 -15.04 4.58
CA LEU A 201 -13.09 -15.56 4.82
C LEU A 201 -12.14 -14.47 5.34
N ASN A 202 -12.16 -13.28 4.73
CA ASN A 202 -11.29 -12.19 5.14
C ASN A 202 -11.67 -11.63 6.52
N ILE A 203 -12.98 -11.54 6.79
CA ILE A 203 -13.48 -11.14 8.11
C ILE A 203 -13.05 -12.16 9.17
N LYS A 204 -13.20 -13.46 8.89
CA LYS A 204 -12.76 -14.53 9.79
C LYS A 204 -11.27 -14.44 10.11
N MET A 205 -10.40 -14.11 9.15
CA MET A 205 -8.96 -13.91 9.42
C MET A 205 -8.72 -12.81 10.48
N VAL A 206 -9.44 -11.69 10.39
CA VAL A 206 -9.32 -10.61 11.40
C VAL A 206 -9.89 -11.05 12.74
N GLU A 207 -11.03 -11.73 12.75
CA GLU A 207 -11.71 -12.18 13.97
C GLU A 207 -10.88 -13.22 14.73
N VAL A 208 -10.22 -14.16 14.02
CA VAL A 208 -9.30 -15.14 14.63
C VAL A 208 -8.13 -14.44 15.32
N ALA A 209 -7.50 -13.48 14.64
CA ALA A 209 -6.39 -12.73 15.24
C ALA A 209 -6.82 -11.92 16.46
N ARG A 210 -7.99 -11.27 16.39
CA ARG A 210 -8.53 -10.52 17.53
C ARG A 210 -9.00 -11.40 18.68
N GLY A 211 -9.41 -12.65 18.40
CA GLY A 211 -9.84 -13.61 19.40
C GLY A 211 -8.75 -13.98 20.42
N VAL A 212 -7.48 -13.87 20.02
CA VAL A 212 -6.32 -14.06 20.91
C VAL A 212 -5.79 -12.74 21.49
N GLY A 213 -6.54 -11.65 21.32
CA GLY A 213 -6.18 -10.31 21.82
C GLY A 213 -5.22 -9.52 20.94
N ALA A 214 -4.90 -9.97 19.72
CA ALA A 214 -4.06 -9.19 18.79
C ALA A 214 -4.87 -8.07 18.12
N ALA A 215 -4.21 -6.98 17.75
CA ALA A 215 -4.80 -6.02 16.81
C ALA A 215 -4.67 -6.56 15.39
N ALA A 216 -5.70 -6.41 14.58
CA ALA A 216 -5.68 -6.91 13.21
C ALA A 216 -6.52 -6.05 12.25
N LYS A 217 -5.98 -5.87 11.04
CA LYS A 217 -6.64 -5.19 9.92
C LYS A 217 -6.15 -5.75 8.58
N PHE A 218 -6.85 -5.41 7.50
CA PHE A 218 -6.42 -5.78 6.15
C PHE A 218 -5.13 -5.07 5.76
N THR A 219 -4.31 -5.74 4.94
CA THR A 219 -3.12 -5.16 4.29
C THR A 219 -3.45 -4.37 3.02
N GLY A 220 -4.67 -4.54 2.48
CA GLY A 220 -5.12 -3.90 1.26
C GLY A 220 -6.62 -4.10 1.04
N SER A 221 -7.02 -4.47 -0.18
CA SER A 221 -8.43 -4.70 -0.52
C SER A 221 -9.02 -5.96 0.11
N GLY A 222 -8.20 -6.96 0.41
CA GLY A 222 -8.55 -8.26 0.99
C GLY A 222 -7.48 -9.31 0.68
N GLY A 223 -7.68 -10.57 1.08
CA GLY A 223 -6.76 -11.69 0.79
C GLY A 223 -5.65 -11.90 1.82
N ALA A 224 -5.29 -10.86 2.58
CA ALA A 224 -4.37 -10.96 3.70
C ALA A 224 -4.69 -9.94 4.81
N VAL A 225 -4.23 -10.25 6.01
CA VAL A 225 -4.39 -9.48 7.25
C VAL A 225 -3.01 -9.24 7.86
N VAL A 226 -2.80 -8.05 8.42
CA VAL A 226 -1.66 -7.77 9.29
C VAL A 226 -2.13 -7.77 10.73
N ALA A 227 -1.37 -8.44 11.60
CA ALA A 227 -1.61 -8.55 13.02
C ALA A 227 -0.46 -7.97 13.84
N PHE A 228 -0.79 -7.34 14.96
CA PHE A 228 0.13 -6.84 15.98
C PHE A 228 -0.23 -7.47 17.33
N CYS A 229 0.74 -8.14 17.95
CA CYS A 229 0.59 -8.82 19.24
C CYS A 229 1.25 -8.00 20.38
N PRO A 230 0.52 -7.12 21.08
CA PRO A 230 1.11 -6.26 22.12
C PRO A 230 1.62 -7.03 23.34
N GLU A 231 1.12 -8.24 23.60
CA GLU A 231 1.54 -9.06 24.76
C GLU A 231 2.79 -9.92 24.47
N GLY A 232 3.36 -9.79 23.26
CA GLY A 232 4.63 -10.40 22.92
C GLY A 232 4.54 -11.90 22.55
N PRO A 233 5.62 -12.67 22.73
CA PRO A 233 5.77 -14.00 22.12
C PRO A 233 4.71 -15.04 22.50
N GLU A 234 4.17 -15.02 23.71
CA GLU A 234 3.13 -15.98 24.10
C GLU A 234 1.81 -15.75 23.34
N GLN A 235 1.43 -14.49 23.13
CA GLN A 235 0.29 -14.16 22.28
C GLN A 235 0.52 -14.52 20.82
N VAL A 236 1.77 -14.43 20.34
CA VAL A 236 2.13 -14.86 18.98
C VAL A 236 1.94 -16.37 18.81
N LYS A 237 2.27 -17.19 19.82
CA LYS A 237 1.98 -18.64 19.79
C LYS A 237 0.49 -18.91 19.70
N LEU A 238 -0.32 -18.24 20.54
CA LEU A 238 -1.78 -18.35 20.49
C LEU A 238 -2.33 -17.94 19.11
N LEU A 239 -1.78 -16.87 18.52
CA LEU A 239 -2.15 -16.43 17.18
C LEU A 239 -1.84 -17.51 16.13
N GLN A 240 -0.66 -18.11 16.19
CA GLN A 240 -0.23 -19.17 15.27
C GLN A 240 -1.12 -20.41 15.38
N GLU A 241 -1.41 -20.85 16.60
CA GLU A 241 -2.29 -21.99 16.88
C GLU A 241 -3.71 -21.72 16.35
N ALA A 242 -4.33 -20.60 16.71
CA ALA A 242 -5.68 -20.25 16.29
C ALA A 242 -5.81 -20.06 14.77
N CYS A 243 -4.78 -19.51 14.11
CA CYS A 243 -4.72 -19.40 12.67
C CYS A 243 -4.58 -20.77 12.00
N HIS A 244 -3.71 -21.63 12.52
CA HIS A 244 -3.51 -22.98 11.99
C HIS A 244 -4.79 -23.81 12.07
N GLU A 245 -5.47 -23.81 13.22
CA GLU A 245 -6.78 -24.46 13.40
C GLU A 245 -7.86 -23.91 12.45
N SER A 246 -7.75 -22.63 12.09
CA SER A 246 -8.67 -21.97 11.16
C SER A 246 -8.31 -22.14 9.68
N GLY A 247 -7.20 -22.83 9.37
CA GLY A 247 -6.72 -23.03 7.99
C GLY A 247 -5.98 -21.83 7.40
N PHE A 248 -5.43 -20.95 8.23
CA PHE A 248 -4.65 -19.78 7.83
C PHE A 248 -3.16 -19.98 8.09
N ILE A 249 -2.34 -19.33 7.25
CA ILE A 249 -0.88 -19.28 7.41
C ILE A 249 -0.53 -17.97 8.11
N VAL A 250 0.41 -18.05 9.07
CA VAL A 250 0.98 -16.89 9.75
C VAL A 250 2.48 -16.83 9.47
N GLN A 251 2.97 -15.65 9.09
CA GLN A 251 4.40 -15.39 8.88
C GLN A 251 4.82 -14.08 9.54
N PRO A 252 6.01 -14.02 10.18
CA PRO A 252 6.59 -12.74 10.59
C PRO A 252 6.74 -11.82 9.38
N LEU A 253 6.30 -10.57 9.53
CA LEU A 253 6.42 -9.57 8.47
C LEU A 253 7.80 -8.93 8.53
N LEU A 254 8.57 -9.07 7.46
CA LEU A 254 9.87 -8.43 7.29
C LEU A 254 9.71 -7.20 6.39
N VAL A 255 9.94 -6.02 6.96
CA VAL A 255 9.93 -4.76 6.18
C VAL A 255 11.33 -4.54 5.61
N VAL A 256 11.41 -4.50 4.28
CA VAL A 256 12.66 -4.16 3.60
C VAL A 256 12.97 -2.67 3.80
N PRO A 257 14.25 -2.26 3.92
CA PRO A 257 14.63 -0.85 3.99
C PRO A 257 14.15 -0.04 2.78
N SER A 258 14.27 1.28 2.88
CA SER A 258 14.08 2.19 1.75
C SER A 258 14.98 1.77 0.58
N VAL A 259 14.44 1.82 -0.64
CA VAL A 259 15.17 1.54 -1.88
C VAL A 259 15.60 2.81 -2.61
N LEU A 260 15.37 3.98 -2.00
CA LEU A 260 15.81 5.27 -2.52
C LEU A 260 17.33 5.37 -2.54
N LYS A 261 17.86 5.93 -3.62
CA LYS A 261 19.30 6.23 -3.76
C LYS A 261 19.60 7.62 -3.19
N GLU A 262 20.88 7.93 -2.96
CA GLU A 262 21.29 9.28 -2.49
C GLU A 262 20.76 10.40 -3.40
N GLU A 263 20.77 10.19 -4.71
CA GLU A 263 20.21 11.12 -5.70
C GLU A 263 18.70 11.40 -5.48
N ASP A 264 17.94 10.40 -5.05
CA ASP A 264 16.51 10.54 -4.75
C ASP A 264 16.30 11.33 -3.45
N LEU A 265 17.13 11.08 -2.43
CA LEU A 265 17.05 11.76 -1.14
C LEU A 265 17.41 13.24 -1.25
N ILE A 266 18.38 13.59 -2.08
CA ILE A 266 18.73 14.99 -2.36
C ILE A 266 17.54 15.71 -2.99
N SER A 267 16.86 15.08 -3.96
CA SER A 267 15.67 15.68 -4.60
C SER A 267 14.52 15.95 -3.62
N ILE A 268 14.34 15.09 -2.61
CA ILE A 268 13.30 15.28 -1.59
C ILE A 268 13.65 16.46 -0.67
N SER A 269 14.93 16.61 -0.30
CA SER A 269 15.39 17.64 0.65
C SER A 269 15.43 19.08 0.10
N SER A 270 15.47 19.25 -1.24
CA SER A 270 15.51 20.57 -1.86
C SER A 270 14.16 21.29 -1.89
N ASP A 271 13.06 20.57 -1.62
CA ASP A 271 11.68 21.07 -1.71
C ASP A 271 11.00 21.21 -0.31
N SER A 272 11.73 20.93 0.78
CA SER A 272 11.29 21.09 2.20
C SER A 272 11.87 22.34 2.86
#